data_AF-A0A9J6DNA1-F1
#
_entry.id   AF-A0A9J6DNA1-F1
#
_cell.length_a   1.000
_cell.length_b   1.000
_cell.length_c   1.000
_cell.angle_alpha   90.00
_cell.angle_beta   90.00
_cell.angle_gamma   90.00
#
_symmetry.space_group_name_H-M   'P 1'
#
loop_
_entity.id
_entity.type
_entity.pdbx_description
1 polymer ?
#
loop_
_entity_poly.entity_id
_entity_poly.type
_entity_poly.pdbx_seq_one_letter_code
_entity_poly.pdbx_strand_id
1 'polypeptide(L)'
;MNLTVPTQNPADTHGKYVSAVAAAIHRNPNKLKVPINLQGVAMGNGFTDPATMTHYGPLLLQLGLVRKKEEAHMTRMHHRAVCLLKQGRGAASFDIMDSLFFGILTKETYFQKVTGFRFYYNLLNSAPPAGMRSYKTIVQMPHVRRAIHVGDRPFSTNRTVVMSSIKKSFMSSEKGLFKLALANYRVLVFSGMLDICVATVGTESFSTSFSGLAGSNGSTPSARRGCVPTAKSLVTSKRQAT
;
A
#
# COMPACT_ATOMS: atom_id res chain seq x y z
N MET A 1 0.56 -26.02 -4.17
CA MET A 1 1.66 -25.02 -4.12
C MET A 1 1.30 -23.96 -3.09
N ASN A 2 2.20 -23.62 -2.17
CA ASN A 2 2.02 -22.50 -1.25
C ASN A 2 2.63 -21.25 -1.90
N LEU A 3 1.82 -20.21 -2.10
CA LEU A 3 2.31 -18.92 -2.60
C LEU A 3 2.79 -18.08 -1.42
N THR A 4 4.10 -17.89 -1.35
CA THR A 4 4.74 -16.96 -0.42
C THR A 4 5.57 -15.98 -1.24
N VAL A 5 5.34 -14.68 -1.07
CA VAL A 5 6.13 -13.64 -1.72
C VAL A 5 6.92 -12.88 -0.63
N PRO A 6 8.13 -13.34 -0.27
CA PRO A 6 8.98 -12.61 0.65
C PRO A 6 9.80 -11.59 -0.14
N THR A 7 9.41 -10.31 -0.16
CA THR A 7 10.32 -9.25 -0.61
C THR A 7 10.19 -7.98 0.22
N GLN A 8 11.34 -7.39 0.56
CA GLN A 8 11.48 -6.02 1.07
C GLN A 8 11.93 -5.11 -0.10
N ASN A 9 11.03 -4.77 -1.03
CA ASN A 9 11.24 -3.67 -2.00
C ASN A 9 9.89 -3.23 -2.63
N PRO A 10 9.86 -2.04 -3.25
CA PRO A 10 8.99 -0.92 -2.90
C PRO A 10 7.64 -1.00 -3.63
N ALA A 11 6.83 -1.96 -3.23
CA ALA A 11 5.39 -1.85 -3.26
C ALA A 11 4.91 -3.03 -2.42
N ASP A 12 4.72 -2.84 -1.11
CA ASP A 12 4.16 -3.84 -0.21
C ASP A 12 2.74 -4.30 -0.61
N THR A 13 2.29 -3.93 -1.81
CA THR A 13 1.20 -4.46 -2.64
C THR A 13 1.15 -5.99 -2.79
N HIS A 14 2.03 -6.75 -2.14
CA HIS A 14 1.94 -8.21 -2.08
C HIS A 14 0.58 -8.67 -1.60
N GLY A 15 -0.06 -7.95 -0.67
CA GLY A 15 -1.45 -8.25 -0.26
C GLY A 15 -2.43 -8.21 -1.43
N LYS A 16 -2.29 -7.22 -2.32
CA LYS A 16 -3.06 -7.11 -3.57
C LYS A 16 -2.75 -8.24 -4.54
N TYR A 17 -1.47 -8.51 -4.80
CA TYR A 17 -1.06 -9.52 -5.78
C TYR A 17 -1.44 -10.93 -5.35
N VAL A 18 -1.20 -11.28 -4.09
CA VAL A 18 -1.57 -12.59 -3.53
C VAL A 18 -3.07 -12.80 -3.63
N SER A 19 -3.86 -11.79 -3.26
CA SER A 19 -5.33 -11.85 -3.37
C SER A 19 -5.78 -11.97 -4.84
N ALA A 20 -5.17 -11.23 -5.76
CA ALA A 20 -5.50 -11.27 -7.17
C ALA A 20 -5.14 -12.60 -7.83
N VAL A 21 -3.97 -13.16 -7.53
CA VAL A 21 -3.54 -14.47 -8.04
C VAL A 21 -4.45 -15.58 -7.51
N ALA A 22 -4.77 -15.57 -6.22
CA ALA A 22 -5.71 -16.53 -5.64
C ALA A 22 -7.08 -16.48 -6.33
N ALA A 23 -7.60 -15.26 -6.56
CA ALA A 23 -8.86 -15.08 -7.28
C ALA A 23 -8.78 -15.52 -8.75
N ALA A 24 -7.65 -15.29 -9.43
CA ALA A 24 -7.45 -15.70 -10.81
C ALA A 24 -7.45 -17.23 -10.95
N ILE A 25 -6.75 -17.94 -10.05
CA ILE A 25 -6.72 -19.41 -9.99
C ILE A 25 -8.13 -19.95 -9.69
N HIS A 26 -8.78 -19.42 -8.66
CA HIS A 26 -10.10 -19.87 -8.23
C HIS A 26 -11.17 -19.74 -9.32
N ARG A 27 -11.17 -18.64 -10.08
CA ARG A 27 -12.17 -18.37 -11.12
C ARG A 27 -11.94 -19.12 -12.42
N ASN A 28 -10.74 -19.65 -12.65
CA ASN A 28 -10.35 -20.23 -13.94
C ASN A 28 -9.70 -21.62 -13.80
N PRO A 29 -10.27 -22.55 -13.00
CA PRO A 29 -9.62 -23.83 -12.72
C PRO A 29 -9.35 -24.66 -13.97
N ASN A 30 -10.25 -24.58 -14.96
CA ASN A 30 -10.21 -25.38 -16.18
C ASN A 30 -9.57 -24.66 -17.38
N LYS A 31 -9.13 -23.39 -17.24
CA LYS A 31 -8.48 -22.64 -18.33
C LYS A 31 -6.95 -22.70 -18.27
N LEU A 32 -6.40 -23.27 -17.20
CA LEU A 32 -4.96 -23.43 -17.05
C LEU A 32 -4.53 -24.71 -17.77
N LYS A 33 -3.52 -24.61 -18.64
CA LYS A 33 -2.91 -25.77 -19.30
C LYS A 33 -2.40 -26.80 -18.30
N VAL A 34 -1.96 -26.33 -17.13
CA VAL A 34 -1.56 -27.15 -15.99
C VAL A 34 -2.45 -26.77 -14.79
N PRO A 35 -3.26 -27.70 -14.26
CA PRO A 35 -4.11 -27.42 -13.10
C PRO A 35 -3.29 -27.00 -11.88
N ILE A 36 -3.73 -25.95 -11.18
CA ILE A 36 -3.10 -25.48 -9.94
C ILE A 36 -4.01 -25.84 -8.76
N ASN A 37 -3.54 -26.79 -7.94
CA ASN A 37 -4.16 -27.08 -6.64
C ASN A 37 -3.66 -26.07 -5.59
N LEU A 38 -4.33 -24.91 -5.52
CA LEU A 38 -4.04 -23.87 -4.52
C LEU A 38 -4.59 -24.30 -3.16
N GLN A 39 -3.73 -24.32 -2.14
CA GLN A 39 -4.04 -24.86 -0.81
C GLN A 39 -4.16 -23.78 0.27
N GLY A 40 -3.60 -22.61 0.00
CA GLY A 40 -3.52 -21.51 0.93
C GLY A 40 -2.61 -20.40 0.42
N VAL A 41 -2.70 -19.25 1.09
CA VAL A 41 -1.89 -18.07 0.82
C VAL A 41 -1.36 -17.48 2.12
N ALA A 42 -0.15 -16.91 2.08
CA ALA A 42 0.46 -16.20 3.20
C ALA A 42 0.85 -14.78 2.79
N MET A 43 0.53 -13.79 3.63
CA MET A 43 0.75 -12.37 3.39
C MET A 43 1.47 -11.75 4.58
N GLY A 44 2.75 -11.45 4.41
CA GLY A 44 3.55 -10.67 5.36
C GLY A 44 3.52 -9.20 5.00
N ASN A 45 3.14 -8.33 5.96
CA ASN A 45 3.09 -6.87 5.74
C ASN A 45 2.33 -6.51 4.45
N GLY A 46 1.20 -7.19 4.20
CA GLY A 46 0.48 -7.15 2.92
C GLY A 46 -0.41 -5.92 2.76
N PHE A 47 0.08 -4.88 2.07
CA PHE A 47 -0.71 -3.71 1.67
C PHE A 47 -1.87 -4.13 0.76
N THR A 48 -3.12 -3.94 1.23
CA THR A 48 -4.32 -4.48 0.57
C THR A 48 -5.46 -3.45 0.49
N ASP A 49 -5.69 -2.69 1.57
CA ASP A 49 -6.70 -1.64 1.63
C ASP A 49 -6.10 -0.31 2.10
N PRO A 50 -5.59 0.52 1.18
CA PRO A 50 -4.88 1.76 1.52
C PRO A 50 -5.70 2.68 2.43
N ALA A 51 -7.03 2.72 2.24
CA ALA A 51 -7.91 3.60 3.00
C ALA A 51 -7.94 3.29 4.50
N THR A 52 -7.82 2.02 4.92
CA THR A 52 -7.78 1.64 6.35
C THR A 52 -6.37 1.42 6.87
N MET A 53 -5.40 1.17 5.99
CA MET A 53 -4.04 0.79 6.41
C MET A 53 -3.09 1.98 6.56
N THR A 54 -3.39 3.14 5.97
CA THR A 54 -2.42 4.26 5.84
C THR A 54 -2.64 5.41 6.83
N HIS A 55 -3.12 5.11 8.03
CA HIS A 55 -3.26 6.08 9.12
C HIS A 55 -1.90 6.45 9.76
N TYR A 56 -0.98 6.96 8.95
CA TYR A 56 0.41 7.22 9.37
C TYR A 56 0.54 8.30 10.44
N GLY A 57 -0.32 9.34 10.43
CA GLY A 57 -0.25 10.42 11.42
C GLY A 57 -0.35 9.89 12.86
N PRO A 58 -1.46 9.24 13.25
CA PRO A 58 -1.64 8.70 14.59
C PRO A 58 -0.55 7.69 14.98
N LEU A 59 -0.17 6.80 14.05
CA LEU A 59 0.93 5.84 14.25
C LEU A 59 2.23 6.55 14.64
N LEU A 60 2.66 7.53 13.84
CA LEU A 60 3.92 8.23 14.06
C LEU A 60 3.90 9.06 15.35
N LEU A 61 2.74 9.58 15.76
CA LEU A 61 2.58 10.26 17.04
C LEU A 61 2.76 9.29 18.21
N GLN A 62 2.14 8.10 18.13
CA GLN A 62 2.26 7.05 19.16
C GLN A 62 3.70 6.54 19.29
N LEU A 63 4.43 6.47 18.17
CA LEU A 63 5.85 6.12 18.15
C LEU A 63 6.78 7.27 18.60
N GLY A 64 6.24 8.45 18.92
CA GLY A 64 7.04 9.61 19.33
C GLY A 64 7.87 10.24 18.21
N LEU A 65 7.60 9.91 16.94
CA LEU A 65 8.37 10.40 15.79
C LEU A 65 7.90 11.77 15.30
N VAL A 66 6.69 12.19 15.66
CA VAL A 66 6.12 13.49 15.26
C VAL A 66 5.35 14.14 16.40
N ARG A 67 5.10 15.45 16.32
CA ARG A 67 4.25 16.15 17.30
C ARG A 67 2.80 16.24 16.80
N LYS A 68 1.90 16.72 17.67
CA LYS A 68 0.46 16.87 17.37
C LYS A 68 0.19 17.71 16.11
N LYS A 69 1.03 18.71 15.81
CA LYS A 69 0.88 19.56 14.63
C LYS A 69 1.08 18.76 13.34
N GLU A 70 2.16 17.98 13.28
CA GLU A 70 2.48 17.14 12.13
C GLU A 70 1.48 16.00 11.97
N GLU A 71 1.10 15.33 13.07
CA GLU A 71 0.04 14.31 13.06
C GLU A 71 -1.25 14.87 12.45
N ALA A 72 -1.71 16.02 12.93
CA ALA A 72 -2.95 16.62 12.44
C ALA A 72 -2.87 16.96 10.95
N HIS A 73 -1.70 17.37 10.45
CA HIS A 73 -1.48 17.58 9.01
C HIS A 73 -1.58 16.27 8.24
N MET A 74 -0.88 15.22 8.68
CA MET A 74 -0.91 13.91 8.02
C MET A 74 -2.31 13.30 8.00
N THR A 75 -3.05 13.40 9.10
CA THR A 75 -4.44 12.95 9.20
C THR A 75 -5.36 13.70 8.22
N ARG A 76 -5.21 15.02 8.08
CA ARG A 76 -5.96 15.80 7.07
C ARG A 76 -5.62 15.38 5.65
N MET A 77 -4.34 15.18 5.33
CA MET A 77 -3.92 14.77 3.98
C MET A 77 -4.39 13.35 3.65
N HIS A 78 -4.32 12.42 4.60
CA HIS A 78 -4.88 11.09 4.46
C HIS A 78 -6.40 11.14 4.21
N HIS A 79 -7.17 11.93 4.99
CA HIS A 79 -8.62 12.08 4.77
C HIS A 79 -8.93 12.62 3.36
N ARG A 80 -8.17 13.61 2.89
CA ARG A 80 -8.27 14.13 1.52
C ARG A 80 -7.99 13.04 0.48
N ALA A 81 -6.94 12.24 0.68
CA ALA A 81 -6.60 11.13 -0.20
C ALA A 81 -7.73 10.07 -0.26
N VAL A 82 -8.33 9.73 0.88
CA VAL A 82 -9.49 8.81 0.95
C VAL A 82 -10.71 9.40 0.24
N CYS A 83 -10.96 10.70 0.37
CA CYS A 83 -12.05 11.36 -0.35
C CYS A 83 -11.86 11.33 -1.87
N LEU A 84 -10.64 11.53 -2.35
CA LEU A 84 -10.33 11.37 -3.78
C LEU A 84 -10.57 9.92 -4.25
N LEU A 85 -10.25 8.92 -3.43
CA LEU A 85 -10.56 7.53 -3.76
C LEU A 85 -12.05 7.28 -3.92
N LYS A 86 -12.86 7.78 -2.99
CA LYS A 86 -14.33 7.68 -3.05
C LYS A 86 -14.91 8.36 -4.30
N GLN A 87 -14.22 9.36 -4.84
CA GLN A 87 -14.59 10.04 -6.09
C GLN A 87 -14.04 9.35 -7.35
N GLY A 88 -13.43 8.16 -7.24
CA GLY A 88 -12.80 7.46 -8.36
C GLY A 88 -11.46 8.06 -8.82
N ARG A 89 -10.94 9.07 -8.10
CA ARG A 89 -9.71 9.81 -8.43
C ARG A 89 -8.48 9.18 -7.78
N GLY A 90 -8.27 7.88 -8.02
CA GLY A 90 -7.23 7.10 -7.36
C GLY A 90 -5.80 7.57 -7.64
N ALA A 91 -5.50 8.06 -8.84
CA ALA A 91 -4.17 8.63 -9.15
C ALA A 91 -3.88 9.89 -8.33
N ALA A 92 -4.86 10.79 -8.19
CA ALA A 92 -4.70 11.99 -7.37
C ALA A 92 -4.58 11.66 -5.87
N SER A 93 -5.25 10.59 -5.42
CA SER A 93 -5.06 10.04 -4.07
C SER A 93 -3.62 9.53 -3.87
N PHE A 94 -3.09 8.81 -4.86
CA PHE A 94 -1.71 8.34 -4.84
C PHE A 94 -0.74 9.50 -4.73
N ASP A 95 -0.89 10.56 -5.53
CA ASP A 95 0.02 11.70 -5.53
C ASP A 95 0.08 12.38 -4.15
N ILE A 96 -1.04 12.46 -3.43
CA ILE A 96 -1.06 12.93 -2.04
C ILE A 96 -0.26 12.01 -1.13
N MET A 97 -0.54 10.70 -1.16
CA MET A 97 0.10 9.75 -0.24
C MET A 97 1.58 9.52 -0.55
N ASP A 98 1.97 9.63 -1.81
CA ASP A 98 3.35 9.55 -2.27
C ASP A 98 4.18 10.72 -1.75
N SER A 99 3.65 11.94 -1.84
CA SER A 99 4.29 13.13 -1.26
C SER A 99 4.25 13.13 0.27
N LEU A 100 3.21 12.56 0.88
CA LEU A 100 3.09 12.50 2.33
C LEU A 100 4.05 11.49 2.96
N PHE A 101 4.16 10.29 2.38
CA PHE A 101 4.80 9.15 3.02
C PHE A 101 5.61 8.26 2.07
N PHE A 102 5.04 7.76 0.96
CA PHE A 102 5.66 6.65 0.21
C PHE A 102 6.97 7.00 -0.49
N GLY A 103 7.11 8.20 -1.07
CA GLY A 103 8.34 8.61 -1.75
C GLY A 103 8.76 7.68 -2.89
N ILE A 104 7.80 7.09 -3.59
CA ILE A 104 8.04 6.20 -4.73
C ILE A 104 8.40 7.03 -5.96
N LEU A 105 7.64 8.11 -6.19
CA LEU A 105 7.87 9.07 -7.28
C LEU A 105 8.37 10.43 -6.76
N THR A 106 7.97 10.81 -5.55
CA THR A 106 8.40 12.03 -4.88
C THR A 106 9.80 11.85 -4.28
N LYS A 107 10.69 12.83 -4.50
CA LYS A 107 12.09 12.79 -4.02
C LYS A 107 12.21 12.94 -2.51
N GLU A 108 11.46 13.87 -1.92
CA GLU A 108 11.44 14.14 -0.48
C GLU A 108 9.99 14.20 0.02
N THR A 109 9.66 13.35 0.99
CA THR A 109 8.30 13.26 1.54
C THR A 109 8.14 14.10 2.80
N TYR A 110 6.90 14.41 3.15
CA TYR A 110 6.61 15.07 4.43
C TYR A 110 7.12 14.22 5.62
N PHE A 111 6.92 12.90 5.59
CA PHE A 111 7.49 11.97 6.58
C PHE A 111 9.00 12.14 6.75
N GLN A 112 9.76 12.15 5.66
CA GLN A 112 11.21 12.35 5.70
C GLN A 112 11.57 13.70 6.32
N LYS A 113 10.87 14.77 5.90
CA LYS A 113 11.11 16.13 6.37
C LYS A 113 10.89 16.30 7.87
N VAL A 114 9.86 15.68 8.44
CA VAL A 114 9.48 15.90 9.85
C VAL A 114 10.12 14.91 10.83
N THR A 115 10.55 13.74 10.36
CA THR A 115 11.14 12.69 11.21
C THR A 115 12.66 12.55 11.04
N GLY A 116 13.20 12.97 9.88
CA GLY A 116 14.57 12.67 9.47
C GLY A 116 14.79 11.22 8.99
N PHE A 117 13.78 10.35 9.04
CA PHE A 117 13.88 8.98 8.58
C PHE A 117 13.84 8.93 7.04
N ARG A 118 14.76 8.17 6.45
CA ARG A 118 14.80 7.81 5.02
C ARG A 118 14.45 6.35 4.75
N PHE A 119 14.09 5.62 5.80
CA PHE A 119 13.79 4.21 5.75
C PHE A 119 12.60 3.90 6.67
N TYR A 120 11.49 3.49 6.08
CA TYR A 120 10.24 3.24 6.81
C TYR A 120 9.92 1.75 6.98
N TYR A 121 10.81 0.85 6.55
CA TYR A 121 10.60 -0.61 6.67
C TYR A 121 11.05 -1.18 8.02
N ASN A 122 11.72 -0.37 8.85
CA ASN A 122 12.12 -0.78 10.20
C ASN A 122 12.33 0.45 11.09
N LEU A 123 11.55 0.56 12.16
CA LEU A 123 11.61 1.64 13.14
C LEU A 123 13.00 1.84 13.78
N LEU A 124 13.79 0.77 13.90
CA LEU A 124 15.11 0.85 14.50
C LEU A 124 16.16 1.45 13.57
N ASN A 125 15.83 1.65 12.29
CA ASN A 125 16.76 2.13 11.28
C ASN A 125 16.21 3.40 10.61
N SER A 126 16.85 4.54 10.87
CA SER A 126 16.48 5.80 10.21
C SER A 126 16.94 5.86 8.75
N ALA A 127 17.85 5.00 8.32
CA ALA A 127 18.34 4.90 6.95
C ALA A 127 18.41 3.45 6.47
N PRO A 128 18.40 3.20 5.14
CA PRO A 128 18.52 1.84 4.62
C PRO A 128 19.82 1.19 5.13
N PRO A 129 19.76 -0.03 5.71
CA PRO A 129 20.93 -0.75 6.17
C PRO A 129 21.98 -0.93 5.07
N ALA A 130 23.26 -0.94 5.46
CA ALA A 130 24.35 -1.24 4.56
C ALA A 130 24.13 -2.62 3.90
N GLY A 131 24.40 -2.70 2.60
CA GLY A 131 24.28 -3.96 1.85
C GLY A 131 22.86 -4.43 1.51
N MET A 132 21.79 -3.72 1.93
CA MET A 132 20.40 -4.08 1.60
C MET A 132 20.15 -4.25 0.08
N ARG A 133 20.98 -3.61 -0.75
CA ARG A 133 20.88 -3.67 -2.22
C ARG A 133 22.05 -4.40 -2.89
N SER A 134 22.89 -5.12 -2.15
CA SER A 134 24.05 -5.84 -2.68
C SER A 134 23.68 -6.91 -3.72
N TYR A 135 22.46 -7.48 -3.61
CA TYR A 135 21.94 -8.44 -4.58
C TYR A 135 21.95 -7.90 -6.02
N LYS A 136 21.82 -6.59 -6.22
CA LYS A 136 21.81 -5.96 -7.54
C LYS A 136 23.14 -6.17 -8.29
N THR A 137 24.25 -6.23 -7.57
CA THR A 137 25.56 -6.54 -8.16
C THR A 137 25.66 -8.03 -8.46
N ILE A 138 25.22 -8.87 -7.51
CA ILE A 138 25.29 -10.34 -7.62
C ILE A 138 24.51 -10.85 -8.84
N VAL A 139 23.25 -10.42 -9.01
CA VAL A 139 22.40 -10.87 -10.13
C VAL A 139 22.91 -10.44 -11.50
N GLN A 140 23.87 -9.51 -11.55
CA GLN A 140 24.49 -9.03 -12.77
C GLN A 140 25.83 -9.71 -13.08
N MET A 141 26.38 -10.52 -12.17
CA MET A 141 27.62 -11.25 -12.43
C MET A 141 27.45 -12.22 -13.61
N PRO A 142 28.44 -12.36 -14.53
CA PRO A 142 28.28 -13.17 -15.73
C PRO A 142 27.89 -14.63 -15.47
N HIS A 143 28.48 -15.25 -14.45
CA HIS A 143 28.16 -16.63 -14.09
C HIS A 143 26.73 -16.75 -13.52
N VAL A 144 26.27 -15.78 -12.71
CA VAL A 144 24.90 -15.76 -12.19
C VAL A 144 23.90 -15.57 -13.33
N ARG A 145 24.12 -14.60 -14.22
CA ARG A 145 23.25 -14.33 -15.38
C ARG A 145 23.10 -15.55 -16.29
N ARG A 146 24.20 -16.28 -16.53
CA ARG A 146 24.16 -17.57 -17.25
C ARG A 146 23.31 -18.60 -16.50
N ALA A 147 23.54 -18.77 -15.20
CA ALA A 147 22.83 -19.75 -14.38
C ALA A 147 21.31 -19.49 -14.28
N ILE A 148 20.88 -18.23 -14.31
CA ILE A 148 19.44 -17.86 -14.29
C ILE A 148 18.85 -17.65 -15.70
N HIS A 149 19.61 -17.94 -16.76
CA HIS A 149 19.19 -17.89 -18.16
C HIS A 149 18.55 -16.57 -18.62
N VAL A 150 19.05 -15.42 -18.15
CA VAL A 150 18.50 -14.10 -18.53
C VAL A 150 19.01 -13.56 -19.86
N GLY A 151 19.99 -14.23 -20.48
CA GLY A 151 20.64 -13.79 -21.71
C GLY A 151 21.24 -12.39 -21.56
N ASP A 152 20.98 -11.51 -22.54
CA ASP A 152 21.50 -10.14 -22.56
C ASP A 152 20.52 -9.10 -21.98
N ARG A 153 19.42 -9.54 -21.35
CA ARG A 153 18.42 -8.61 -20.81
C ARG A 153 19.01 -7.76 -19.68
N PRO A 154 18.91 -6.42 -19.74
CA PRO A 154 19.42 -5.56 -18.68
C PRO A 154 18.60 -5.75 -17.39
N PHE A 155 19.29 -5.75 -16.25
CA PHE A 155 18.64 -5.77 -14.95
C PHE A 155 18.33 -4.34 -14.51
N SER A 156 17.08 -4.06 -14.11
CA SER A 156 16.68 -2.74 -13.63
C SER A 156 15.82 -2.85 -12.38
N THR A 157 16.06 -1.94 -11.44
CA THR A 157 15.19 -1.75 -10.28
C THR A 157 14.46 -0.41 -10.34
N ASN A 158 14.37 0.19 -11.53
CA ASN A 158 13.63 1.43 -11.72
C ASN A 158 12.12 1.13 -11.58
N ARG A 159 11.50 1.75 -10.57
CA ARG A 159 10.08 1.59 -10.25
C ARG A 159 9.20 2.72 -10.81
N THR A 160 9.79 3.78 -11.35
CA THR A 160 9.10 5.01 -11.74
C THR A 160 8.08 4.76 -12.83
N VAL A 161 8.47 4.09 -13.91
CA VAL A 161 7.58 3.78 -15.05
C VAL A 161 6.42 2.90 -14.57
N VAL A 162 6.72 1.79 -13.89
CA VAL A 162 5.71 0.86 -13.39
C VAL A 162 4.73 1.59 -12.47
N MET A 163 5.22 2.31 -11.45
CA MET A 163 4.35 2.99 -10.50
C MET A 163 3.50 4.07 -11.17
N SER A 164 4.06 4.80 -12.14
CA SER A 164 3.32 5.83 -12.87
C SER A 164 2.13 5.23 -13.64
N SER A 165 2.29 4.02 -14.18
CA SER A 165 1.22 3.29 -14.87
C SER A 165 0.16 2.70 -13.92
N ILE A 166 0.50 2.41 -12.66
CA ILE A 166 -0.38 1.71 -11.72
C ILE A 166 -0.86 2.55 -10.53
N LYS A 167 -0.64 3.87 -10.50
CA LYS A 167 -1.05 4.76 -9.38
C LYS A 167 -2.48 4.51 -8.89
N LYS A 168 -3.43 4.40 -9.83
CA LYS A 168 -4.85 4.18 -9.53
C LYS A 168 -5.09 2.85 -8.81
N SER A 169 -4.52 1.75 -9.32
CA SER A 169 -4.66 0.42 -8.72
C SER A 169 -3.78 0.23 -7.47
N PHE A 170 -2.71 1.01 -7.33
CA PHE A 170 -1.95 1.04 -6.08
C PHE A 170 -2.83 1.51 -4.92
N MET A 171 -3.65 2.55 -5.14
CA MET A 171 -4.54 3.09 -4.11
C MET A 171 -5.92 2.42 -4.02
N SER A 172 -6.28 1.51 -4.92
CA SER A 172 -7.56 0.79 -4.87
C SER A 172 -7.68 -0.09 -3.62
N SER A 173 -8.88 -0.51 -3.26
CA SER A 173 -9.07 -1.55 -2.25
C SER A 173 -9.12 -2.92 -2.94
N GLU A 174 -8.40 -3.92 -2.42
CA GLU A 174 -8.52 -5.32 -2.87
C GLU A 174 -9.29 -6.20 -1.87
N LYS A 175 -10.06 -5.59 -0.97
CA LYS A 175 -10.91 -6.30 0.02
C LYS A 175 -11.78 -7.40 -0.60
N GLY A 176 -12.32 -7.16 -1.79
CA GLY A 176 -13.17 -8.15 -2.49
C GLY A 176 -12.41 -9.41 -2.89
N LEU A 177 -11.19 -9.26 -3.43
CA LEU A 177 -10.35 -10.40 -3.80
C LEU A 177 -9.83 -11.12 -2.56
N PHE A 178 -9.47 -10.37 -1.52
CA PHE A 178 -9.08 -10.95 -0.23
C PHE A 178 -10.21 -11.77 0.40
N LYS A 179 -11.47 -11.29 0.39
CA LYS A 179 -12.63 -12.06 0.86
C LYS A 179 -12.80 -13.37 0.12
N LEU A 180 -12.61 -13.36 -1.21
CA LEU A 180 -12.66 -14.58 -2.01
C LEU A 180 -11.56 -15.56 -1.58
N ALA A 181 -10.33 -15.08 -1.38
CA ALA A 181 -9.25 -15.91 -0.89
C ALA A 181 -9.56 -16.51 0.50
N LEU A 182 -10.05 -15.69 1.42
CA LEU A 182 -10.41 -16.07 2.79
C LEU A 182 -11.54 -17.12 2.83
N ALA A 183 -12.53 -17.01 1.95
CA ALA A 183 -13.67 -17.93 1.91
C ALA A 183 -13.33 -19.32 1.33
N ASN A 184 -12.25 -19.43 0.54
CA ASN A 184 -11.97 -20.63 -0.26
C ASN A 184 -10.63 -21.29 0.05
N TYR A 185 -9.73 -20.62 0.75
CA TYR A 185 -8.38 -21.09 1.01
C TYR A 185 -7.94 -20.78 2.44
N ARG A 186 -6.93 -21.51 2.92
CA ARG A 186 -6.26 -21.16 4.17
C ARG A 186 -5.48 -19.87 3.99
N VAL A 187 -5.75 -18.85 4.80
CA VAL A 187 -5.09 -17.55 4.72
C VAL A 187 -4.30 -17.29 6.00
N LEU A 188 -3.00 -17.02 5.87
CA LEU A 188 -2.15 -16.50 6.94
C LEU A 188 -1.82 -15.04 6.66
N VAL A 189 -2.21 -14.14 7.56
CA VAL A 189 -1.78 -12.74 7.55
C VAL A 189 -0.85 -12.52 8.74
N PHE A 190 0.37 -12.04 8.47
CA PHE A 190 1.36 -11.76 9.51
C PHE A 190 2.01 -10.39 9.27
N SER A 191 2.56 -9.78 10.31
CA SER A 191 3.16 -8.44 10.24
C SER A 191 4.40 -8.36 11.13
N GLY A 192 5.47 -7.76 10.61
CA GLY A 192 6.60 -7.34 11.42
C GLY A 192 6.25 -6.09 12.21
N MET A 193 6.30 -6.16 13.55
CA MET A 193 5.91 -5.06 14.45
C MET A 193 6.73 -3.78 14.27
N LEU A 194 7.94 -3.88 13.68
CA LEU A 194 8.83 -2.75 13.47
C LEU A 194 8.65 -2.08 12.10
N ASP A 195 7.79 -2.62 11.22
CA ASP A 195 7.51 -1.98 9.93
C ASP A 195 6.61 -0.76 10.12
N ILE A 196 7.01 0.39 9.58
CA ILE A 196 6.20 1.62 9.57
C ILE A 196 5.36 1.68 8.28
N CYS A 197 5.82 1.06 7.18
CA CYS A 197 5.18 1.12 5.87
C CYS A 197 3.79 0.47 5.89
N VAL A 198 3.76 -0.80 6.32
CA VAL A 198 2.55 -1.59 6.51
C VAL A 198 2.55 -2.04 7.97
N ALA A 199 2.33 -1.06 8.85
CA ALA A 199 2.35 -1.29 10.28
C ALA A 199 1.29 -2.31 10.72
N THR A 200 1.60 -3.06 11.77
CA THR A 200 0.70 -4.06 12.36
C THR A 200 -0.69 -3.48 12.65
N VAL A 201 -0.75 -2.25 13.18
CA VAL A 201 -2.03 -1.56 13.44
C VAL A 201 -2.85 -1.32 12.17
N GLY A 202 -2.19 -1.10 11.03
CA GLY A 202 -2.85 -0.99 9.72
C GLY A 202 -3.41 -2.33 9.25
N THR A 203 -2.63 -3.41 9.43
CA THR A 203 -3.09 -4.79 9.17
C THR A 203 -4.27 -5.17 10.06
N GLU A 204 -4.26 -4.82 11.34
CA GLU A 204 -5.37 -5.06 12.26
C GLU A 204 -6.61 -4.23 11.89
N SER A 205 -6.44 -2.96 11.51
CA SER A 205 -7.55 -2.12 11.02
C SER A 205 -8.19 -2.71 9.75
N PHE A 206 -7.36 -3.24 8.83
CA PHE A 206 -7.85 -3.97 7.67
C PHE A 206 -8.61 -5.24 8.07
N SER A 207 -8.06 -6.07 8.95
CA SER A 207 -8.70 -7.31 9.41
C SER A 207 -10.04 -7.06 10.12
N THR A 208 -10.10 -6.09 11.03
CA THR A 208 -11.32 -5.73 11.77
C THR A 208 -12.39 -5.09 10.88
N SER A 209 -12.00 -4.48 9.75
CA SER A 209 -12.97 -3.96 8.80
C SER A 209 -13.79 -5.05 8.09
N PHE A 210 -13.43 -6.33 8.24
CA PHE A 210 -14.26 -7.47 7.84
C PHE A 210 -15.25 -7.92 8.93
N SER A 211 -15.00 -7.59 10.21
CA SER A 211 -15.82 -8.01 11.35
C SER A 211 -17.22 -7.39 11.39
N GLY A 212 -17.55 -6.46 10.49
CA GLY A 212 -18.94 -6.10 10.19
C GLY A 212 -19.75 -7.21 9.49
N LEU A 213 -19.15 -8.39 9.26
CA LEU A 213 -19.77 -9.58 8.65
C LEU A 213 -19.95 -10.76 9.61
N ALA A 214 -19.47 -10.66 10.84
CA ALA A 214 -19.74 -11.63 11.90
C ALA A 214 -20.00 -10.84 13.20
N GLY A 215 -21.23 -10.90 13.70
CA GLY A 215 -21.75 -10.00 14.74
C GLY A 215 -20.91 -9.89 16.00
N SER A 216 -20.04 -8.88 16.07
CA SER A 216 -19.45 -8.42 17.32
C SER A 216 -19.64 -6.90 17.47
N ASN A 217 -20.38 -6.52 18.51
CA ASN A 217 -20.55 -5.14 18.96
C ASN A 217 -19.22 -4.58 19.48
N GLY A 218 -18.41 -4.04 18.57
CA GLY A 218 -17.23 -3.22 18.88
C GLY A 218 -17.49 -1.79 18.45
N SER A 219 -17.30 -0.84 19.36
CA SER A 219 -17.51 0.59 19.14
C SER A 219 -16.70 1.09 17.94
N THR A 220 -17.43 1.55 16.92
CA THR A 220 -16.86 2.23 15.75
C THR A 220 -16.33 3.60 16.18
N PRO A 221 -15.05 3.93 15.93
CA PRO A 221 -14.60 5.31 16.02
C PRO A 221 -15.34 6.14 14.97
N SER A 222 -16.00 7.20 15.42
CA SER A 222 -16.82 8.10 14.61
C SER A 222 -16.10 8.59 13.35
N ALA A 223 -16.45 8.01 12.20
CA ALA A 223 -16.17 8.57 10.88
C ALA A 223 -17.28 9.57 10.49
N ARG A 224 -17.58 10.57 11.32
CA ARG A 224 -18.47 11.69 10.95
C ARG A 224 -17.68 12.94 10.57
N ARG A 225 -16.87 12.84 9.51
CA ARG A 225 -16.53 14.01 8.68
C ARG A 225 -16.65 13.60 7.22
N GLY A 226 -17.78 13.97 6.62
CA GLY A 226 -18.03 13.76 5.19
C GLY A 226 -16.94 14.39 4.34
N CYS A 227 -16.79 13.90 3.12
CA CYS A 227 -15.88 14.51 2.14
C CYS A 227 -16.43 15.87 1.75
N VAL A 228 -15.90 16.95 2.35
CA VAL A 228 -16.29 18.31 2.00
C VAL A 228 -15.82 18.57 0.56
N PRO A 229 -16.72 18.91 -0.38
CA PRO A 229 -16.32 19.26 -1.73
C PRO A 229 -15.46 20.52 -1.70
N THR A 230 -14.31 20.51 -2.37
CA THR A 230 -13.55 21.74 -2.64
C THR A 230 -14.39 22.65 -3.53
N ALA A 231 -14.60 23.90 -3.09
CA ALA A 231 -15.40 24.92 -3.76
C ALA A 231 -15.04 25.07 -5.24
N LYS A 232 -16.06 25.03 -6.11
CA LYS A 232 -15.94 25.45 -7.51
C LYS A 232 -15.72 26.97 -7.54
N SER A 233 -14.82 27.38 -8.44
CA SER A 233 -14.52 28.76 -8.82
C SER A 233 -15.80 29.63 -8.93
N LEU A 234 -15.85 30.72 -8.17
CA LEU A 234 -16.79 31.81 -8.43
C LEU A 234 -16.40 32.48 -9.74
N VAL A 235 -17.16 32.20 -10.80
CA VAL A 235 -17.25 33.11 -11.95
C VAL A 235 -18.35 34.12 -11.61
N THR A 236 -17.95 35.33 -11.27
CA THR A 236 -18.85 36.47 -11.10
C THR A 236 -19.34 36.92 -12.47
N SER A 237 -20.61 36.64 -12.81
CA SER A 237 -21.29 37.31 -13.92
C SER A 237 -21.79 38.66 -13.39
N LYS A 238 -21.17 39.76 -13.85
CA LYS A 238 -21.73 41.12 -13.69
C LYS A 238 -23.06 41.19 -14.46
N ARG A 239 -24.16 41.49 -13.76
CA ARG A 239 -25.37 42.03 -14.40
C ARG A 239 -25.12 43.49 -14.74
N GLN A 240 -25.35 43.86 -16.00
CA GLN A 240 -25.48 45.26 -16.43
C GLN A 240 -26.79 45.82 -15.87
N ALA A 241 -26.72 47.03 -15.32
CA ALA A 241 -27.87 47.84 -14.98
C ALA A 241 -28.36 48.59 -16.23
N THR A 242 -29.68 48.62 -16.41
CA THR A 242 -30.40 49.69 -17.12
C THR A 242 -30.56 50.89 -16.19
#